data_AF-A0A1Y1N627-F1
#
_entry.id   AF-A0A1Y1N627-F1
#
_cell.length_a   1.000
_cell.length_b   1.000
_cell.length_c   1.000
_cell.angle_alpha   90.00
_cell.angle_beta   90.00
_cell.angle_gamma   90.00
#
_symmetry.space_group_name_H-M   'P 1'
#
loop_
_entity.id
_entity.type
_entity.pdbx_description
1 polymer ?
#
loop_
_entity_poly.entity_id
_entity_poly.type
_entity_poly.pdbx_seq_one_letter_code
_entity_poly.pdbx_strand_id
1 'polypeptide(L)'
;RNDILVSNVSMILPGGGSTHVQSELRITGLGRRDVHSELTCQAFNNPRTQPLAATLHVDMNFGPVDVKILGANQALSAGRRYDLLCQSSGSRPPASITWWKNG
;
A
#
# COMPACT_ATOMS: atom_id res chain seq x y z
N ARG A 1 -4.34 9.92 9.82
CA ARG A 1 -3.12 10.11 10.64
C ARG A 1 -3.53 10.90 11.88
N ASN A 2 -3.22 10.45 13.09
CA ASN A 2 -3.55 11.16 14.34
C ASN A 2 -5.01 11.63 14.42
N ASP A 3 -5.97 10.76 14.04
CA ASP A 3 -7.41 11.07 14.04
C ASP A 3 -7.82 12.32 13.25
N ILE A 4 -7.01 12.75 12.28
CA ILE A 4 -7.37 13.83 11.37
C ILE A 4 -8.57 13.40 10.54
N LEU A 5 -9.68 14.12 10.72
CA LEU A 5 -10.88 13.97 9.93
C LEU A 5 -10.58 14.26 8.46
N VAL A 6 -10.73 13.25 7.62
CA VAL A 6 -10.46 13.36 6.18
C VAL A 6 -11.69 13.86 5.42
N SER A 7 -12.88 13.42 5.84
CA SER A 7 -14.16 13.83 5.25
C SER A 7 -15.29 13.66 6.26
N ASN A 8 -16.26 14.57 6.22
CA ASN A 8 -17.55 14.46 6.90
C ASN A 8 -18.74 14.46 5.92
N VAL A 9 -18.47 14.31 4.62
CA VAL A 9 -19.50 14.35 3.60
C VAL A 9 -20.29 13.04 3.62
N SER A 10 -21.62 13.15 3.63
CA SER A 10 -22.54 12.02 3.52
C SER A 10 -23.65 12.34 2.53
N MET A 11 -24.18 11.31 1.89
CA MET A 11 -25.27 11.38 0.93
C MET A 11 -26.43 10.51 1.39
N ILE A 12 -27.65 10.99 1.15
CA ILE A 12 -28.88 10.24 1.40
C ILE A 12 -29.16 9.39 0.16
N LEU A 13 -29.26 8.07 0.35
CA LEU A 13 -29.65 7.13 -0.67
C LEU A 13 -31.18 7.01 -0.70
N PRO A 14 -31.84 7.23 -1.86
CA PRO A 14 -33.26 7.02 -2.00
C PRO A 14 -33.57 5.51 -1.98
N GLY A 15 -34.19 5.04 -0.89
CA GLY A 15 -34.77 3.70 -0.77
C GLY A 15 -36.28 3.79 -0.59
N GLY A 16 -37.05 2.97 -1.30
CA GLY A 16 -38.51 2.98 -1.30
C GLY A 16 -39.13 2.64 0.06
N GLY A 17 -39.08 3.59 1.00
CA GLY A 17 -39.65 3.53 2.35
C GLY A 17 -38.66 3.77 3.50
N SER A 18 -37.34 3.76 3.27
CA SER A 18 -36.31 3.94 4.31
C SER A 18 -35.18 4.86 3.82
N THR A 19 -34.79 5.83 4.65
CA THR A 19 -33.67 6.73 4.38
C THR A 19 -32.36 6.09 4.82
N HIS A 20 -31.49 5.76 3.87
CA HIS A 20 -30.13 5.30 4.15
C HIS A 20 -29.14 6.44 3.95
N VAL A 21 -28.15 6.56 4.82
CA VAL A 21 -27.07 7.54 4.70
C VAL A 21 -25.78 6.80 4.40
N GLN A 22 -25.04 7.25 3.39
CA GLN A 22 -23.76 6.69 2.99
C GLN A 22 -22.68 7.78 3.00
N SER A 23 -21.48 7.44 3.48
CA SER A 23 -20.29 8.25 3.29
C SER A 23 -19.27 7.46 2.48
N GLU A 24 -18.71 8.07 1.45
CA GLU A 24 -17.67 7.48 0.60
C GLU A 24 -16.42 8.34 0.69
N LEU A 25 -15.28 7.71 0.97
CA LEU A 25 -13.97 8.36 1.01
C LEU A 25 -13.10 7.83 -0.13
N ARG A 26 -12.70 8.73 -1.04
CA ARG A 26 -11.75 8.43 -2.13
C ARG A 26 -10.45 9.17 -1.88
N ILE A 27 -9.39 8.43 -1.57
CA ILE A 27 -8.04 8.98 -1.39
C ILE A 27 -7.23 8.71 -2.66
N THR A 28 -6.69 9.74 -3.27
CA THR A 28 -5.84 9.66 -4.47
C THR A 28 -4.39 9.97 -4.13
N GLY A 29 -3.46 9.49 -4.96
CA GLY A 29 -2.03 9.80 -4.79
C GLY A 29 -1.39 9.18 -3.55
N LEU A 30 -1.82 7.98 -3.16
CA LEU A 30 -1.18 7.23 -2.07
C LEU A 30 0.30 6.98 -2.40
N GLY A 31 1.17 7.30 -1.45
CA GLY A 31 2.60 7.10 -1.53
C GLY A 31 3.09 6.05 -0.53
N ARG A 32 4.39 5.70 -0.61
CA ARG A 32 5.01 4.69 0.27
C ARG A 32 4.82 4.94 1.76
N ARG A 33 4.70 6.21 2.17
CA ARG A 33 4.49 6.62 3.56
C ARG A 33 3.09 6.30 4.12
N ASP A 34 2.15 5.97 3.24
CA ASP A 34 0.76 5.73 3.61
C ASP A 34 0.50 4.25 3.92
N VAL A 35 1.49 3.37 3.70
CA VAL A 35 1.37 1.95 4.04
C VAL A 35 1.21 1.77 5.54
N HIS A 36 0.35 0.84 5.95
CA HIS A 36 -0.09 0.65 7.33
C HIS A 36 -0.79 1.87 7.95
N SER A 37 -1.21 2.86 7.15
CA SER A 37 -2.09 3.91 7.66
C SER A 37 -3.41 3.31 8.07
N GLU A 38 -3.91 3.74 9.21
CA GLU A 38 -5.22 3.36 9.70
C GLU A 38 -6.29 4.36 9.19
N LEU A 39 -7.37 3.83 8.64
CA LEU A 39 -8.55 4.58 8.22
C LEU A 39 -9.76 4.09 9.03
N THR A 40 -10.39 5.01 9.74
CA THR A 40 -11.56 4.73 10.58
C THR A 40 -12.78 5.47 10.05
N CYS A 41 -13.83 4.72 9.71
CA CYS A 41 -15.14 5.26 9.39
C CYS A 41 -15.97 5.29 10.67
N GLN A 42 -16.52 6.45 11.04
CA GLN A 42 -17.35 6.61 12.24
C GLN A 42 -18.72 7.16 11.88
N ALA A 43 -19.77 6.54 12.43
CA ALA A 43 -21.14 7.03 12.35
C ALA A 43 -21.59 7.50 13.74
N PHE A 44 -21.89 8.79 13.83
CA PHE A 44 -22.33 9.45 15.06
C PHE A 44 -23.78 9.95 14.92
N ASN A 45 -24.67 9.46 15.77
CA ASN A 45 -26.10 9.80 15.72
C ASN A 45 -26.53 10.73 16.86
N ASN A 46 -25.96 10.56 18.06
CA ASN A 46 -26.30 11.37 19.24
C ASN A 46 -25.21 11.26 20.33
N PRO A 47 -25.18 12.18 21.31
CA PRO A 47 -24.15 12.21 22.36
C PRO A 47 -24.24 11.12 23.44
N ARG A 48 -25.36 10.36 23.51
CA ARG A 48 -25.59 9.37 24.58
C ARG A 48 -25.08 7.97 24.22
N THR A 49 -24.93 7.68 22.93
CA THR A 49 -24.47 6.38 22.42
C THR A 49 -23.07 6.50 21.83
N GLN A 50 -22.23 5.51 22.09
CA GLN A 50 -20.92 5.40 21.44
C GLN A 50 -21.10 5.40 19.90
N PRO A 51 -20.29 6.18 19.15
CA PRO A 51 -20.30 6.11 17.69
C PRO A 51 -20.00 4.69 17.22
N LEU A 52 -20.67 4.24 16.16
CA LEU A 52 -20.29 3.02 15.48
C LEU A 52 -19.04 3.30 14.65
N ALA A 53 -17.99 2.49 14.82
CA ALA A 53 -16.73 2.67 14.14
C ALA A 53 -16.28 1.37 13.45
N ALA A 54 -15.70 1.50 12.27
CA ALA A 54 -15.02 0.43 11.57
C ALA A 54 -13.65 0.93 11.09
N THR A 55 -12.62 0.14 11.34
CA THR A 55 -11.23 0.52 11.10
C THR A 55 -10.56 -0.45 10.15
N LEU A 56 -9.85 0.07 9.16
CA LEU A 56 -9.08 -0.72 8.18
C LEU A 56 -7.66 -0.18 8.04
N HIS A 57 -6.75 -1.06 7.65
CA HIS A 57 -5.35 -0.72 7.41
C HIS A 57 -5.08 -0.67 5.91
N VAL A 58 -4.39 0.38 5.46
CA VAL A 58 -3.96 0.51 4.07
C VAL A 58 -2.77 -0.41 3.82
N ASP A 59 -3.00 -1.45 3.03
CA ASP A 59 -1.96 -2.37 2.60
C ASP A 59 -1.59 -2.11 1.13
N MET A 60 -0.29 -2.02 0.82
CA MET A 60 0.18 -1.62 -0.50
C MET A 60 1.40 -2.42 -0.98
N ASN A 61 1.43 -2.67 -2.29
CA ASN A 61 2.56 -3.29 -2.96
C ASN A 61 3.48 -2.24 -3.59
N PHE A 62 4.78 -2.44 -3.42
CA PHE A 62 5.81 -1.59 -3.97
C PHE A 62 6.85 -2.45 -4.68
N GLY A 63 7.20 -2.07 -5.91
CA GLY A 63 8.37 -2.62 -6.58
C GLY A 63 9.68 -2.23 -5.87
N PRO A 64 10.79 -2.90 -6.20
CA PRO A 64 12.11 -2.50 -5.74
C PRO A 64 12.40 -1.03 -6.07
N VAL A 65 13.08 -0.34 -5.16
CA VAL A 65 13.62 1.01 -5.37
C VAL A 65 14.93 0.93 -6.14
N ASP A 66 15.73 -0.12 -5.89
CA ASP A 66 17.03 -0.34 -6.51
C ASP A 66 17.23 -1.84 -6.77
N VAL A 67 17.93 -2.15 -7.87
CA VAL A 67 18.34 -3.51 -8.26
C VAL A 67 19.73 -3.44 -8.84
N LYS A 68 20.66 -4.27 -8.33
CA LYS A 68 22.04 -4.31 -8.77
C LYS A 68 22.62 -5.72 -8.77
N ILE A 69 23.53 -5.96 -9.70
CA ILE A 69 24.35 -7.18 -9.75
C ILE A 69 25.73 -6.85 -9.18
N LEU A 70 26.04 -7.43 -8.05
CA LEU A 70 27.34 -7.33 -7.38
C LEU A 70 28.30 -8.36 -8.00
N GLY A 71 29.56 -7.96 -8.17
CA GLY A 71 30.60 -8.78 -8.79
C GLY A 71 30.64 -8.74 -10.32
N ALA A 72 29.76 -7.97 -10.98
CA ALA A 72 29.71 -7.88 -12.44
C ALA A 72 30.84 -7.06 -13.07
N ASN A 73 31.47 -6.16 -12.31
CA ASN A 73 32.46 -5.21 -12.83
C ASN A 73 33.89 -5.81 -12.97
N GLN A 74 34.06 -7.10 -12.73
CA GLN A 74 35.36 -7.77 -12.86
C GLN A 74 35.53 -8.37 -14.27
N ALA A 75 36.77 -8.39 -14.77
CA ALA A 75 37.08 -9.07 -16.01
C ALA A 75 36.82 -10.58 -15.86
N LEU A 76 36.08 -11.15 -16.82
CA LEU A 76 35.72 -12.56 -16.83
C LEU A 76 36.57 -13.31 -17.86
N SER A 77 37.27 -14.34 -17.39
CA SER A 77 38.03 -15.27 -18.25
C SER A 77 37.26 -16.58 -18.48
N ALA A 78 37.39 -17.12 -19.69
CA ALA A 78 36.81 -18.41 -20.06
C ALA A 78 37.32 -19.56 -19.17
N GLY A 79 36.46 -20.54 -18.89
CA GLY A 79 36.78 -21.71 -18.07
C GLY A 79 36.85 -21.46 -16.57
N ARG A 80 36.61 -20.22 -16.10
CA ARG A 80 36.53 -19.88 -14.67
C ARG A 80 35.09 -19.70 -14.22
N ARG A 81 34.82 -20.11 -12.98
CA ARG A 81 33.54 -19.87 -12.29
C ARG A 81 33.59 -18.52 -11.57
N TYR A 82 32.48 -17.80 -11.60
CA TYR A 82 32.30 -16.54 -10.88
C TYR A 82 30.95 -16.57 -10.18
N ASP A 83 30.93 -16.09 -8.95
CA ASP A 83 29.70 -15.91 -8.20
C ASP A 83 29.25 -14.45 -8.34
N LEU A 84 28.03 -14.27 -8.83
CA LEU A 84 27.39 -12.98 -8.99
C LEU A 84 26.17 -12.93 -8.07
N LEU A 85 25.96 -11.79 -7.42
CA LEU A 85 24.84 -11.62 -6.49
C LEU A 85 23.91 -10.54 -7.00
N CYS A 86 22.63 -10.89 -7.22
CA CYS A 86 21.59 -9.92 -7.49
C CYS A 86 21.00 -9.45 -6.16
N GLN A 87 21.06 -8.15 -5.91
CA GLN A 87 20.49 -7.52 -4.72
C GLN A 87 19.38 -6.56 -5.15
N SER A 88 18.20 -6.70 -4.55
CA SER A 88 17.10 -5.74 -4.64
C SER A 88 16.83 -5.10 -3.28
N SER A 89 16.33 -3.86 -3.28
CA SER A 89 15.98 -3.16 -2.03
C SER A 89 14.65 -2.40 -2.14
N GLY A 90 13.96 -2.23 -1.03
CA GLY A 90 12.75 -1.39 -0.94
C GLY A 90 11.46 -1.98 -1.52
N SER A 91 11.46 -3.27 -1.90
CA SER A 91 10.26 -3.97 -2.35
C SER A 91 9.34 -4.36 -1.18
N ARG A 92 8.03 -4.33 -1.41
CA ARG A 92 7.02 -4.93 -0.52
C ARG A 92 5.91 -5.56 -1.37
N PRO A 93 5.63 -6.87 -1.25
CA PRO A 93 6.41 -7.88 -0.53
C PRO A 93 7.85 -8.01 -1.07
N PRO A 94 8.73 -8.83 -0.44
CA PRO A 94 10.05 -9.12 -0.99
C PRO A 94 9.99 -9.49 -2.47
N ALA A 95 10.90 -8.94 -3.28
CA ALA A 95 10.86 -9.15 -4.72
C ALA A 95 11.29 -10.57 -5.11
N SER A 96 10.62 -11.14 -6.10
CA SER A 96 11.05 -12.36 -6.77
C SER A 96 12.22 -12.06 -7.72
N ILE A 97 13.37 -12.69 -7.49
CA ILE A 97 14.58 -12.47 -8.28
C ILE A 97 14.76 -13.61 -9.28
N THR A 98 14.95 -13.27 -10.56
CA THR A 98 15.26 -14.21 -11.64
C THR A 98 16.52 -13.79 -12.38
N TRP A 99 17.23 -14.76 -12.95
CA TRP A 99 18.47 -14.55 -13.69
C TRP A 99 18.29 -14.94 -15.15
N TRP A 100 18.82 -14.10 -16.04
CA TRP A 100 18.73 -14.29 -17.48
C TRP A 100 20.10 -14.00 -18.10
N LYS A 101 20.43 -14.73 -19.16
CA LYS A 101 21.61 -14.49 -19.98
C LYS A 101 21.18 -14.58 -21.43
N ASN A 102 21.36 -13.49 -22.17
CA ASN A 102 20.95 -13.34 -23.57
C ASN A 102 19.43 -13.33 -23.84
N GLY A 103 18.62 -12.99 -22.84
CA GLY A 103 17.15 -12.96 -22.95
C GLY A 103 16.57 -14.33 -22.69
#